data_AF-A0A1L8MY80-F1
#
_entry.id   AF-A0A1L8MY80-F1
#
_cell.length_a   1.000
_cell.length_b   1.000
_cell.length_c   1.000
_cell.angle_alpha   90.00
_cell.angle_beta   90.00
_cell.angle_gamma   90.00
#
_symmetry.space_group_name_H-M   'P 1'
#
loop_
_entity.id
_entity.type
_entity.pdbx_description
1 polymer ?
#
loop_
_entity_poly.entity_id
_entity_poly.type
_entity_poly.pdbx_seq_one_letter_code
_entity_poly.pdbx_strand_id
1 'polypeptide(L)'
;MITENISNLLSKINWDYNYSEKELLSLINKKNDFSNQRLSLYIKSLETFTWQELVSLWGLEECNNLYTDKIRKGLFSNKIREQYDGIFNLLRNKTLSYTKRSPEDLEKFKSTLLFNRRNRTKQRVF
;
A
#
# COMPACT_ATOMS: atom_id res chain seq x y z
N MET A 1 1.12 10.40 -23.39
CA MET A 1 1.31 9.15 -22.62
C MET A 1 0.97 9.26 -21.13
N ILE A 2 1.65 10.05 -20.28
CA ILE A 2 1.28 10.14 -18.84
C ILE A 2 -0.13 10.76 -18.64
N THR A 3 -0.46 11.79 -19.42
CA THR A 3 -1.74 12.51 -19.35
C THR A 3 -2.95 11.73 -19.85
N GLU A 4 -2.79 10.94 -20.92
CA GLU A 4 -3.86 10.05 -21.43
C GLU A 4 -4.22 8.96 -20.44
N ASN A 5 -3.23 8.44 -19.69
CA ASN A 5 -3.49 7.44 -18.68
C ASN A 5 -4.29 8.03 -17.51
N ILE A 6 -3.96 9.24 -17.06
CA ILE A 6 -4.67 9.90 -15.97
C ILE A 6 -6.13 10.22 -16.34
N SER A 7 -6.41 10.67 -17.56
CA SER A 7 -7.80 10.90 -18.03
C SER A 7 -8.62 9.60 -18.04
N ASN A 8 -8.05 8.49 -18.52
CA ASN A 8 -8.70 7.17 -18.47
C ASN A 8 -8.89 6.64 -17.03
N LEU A 9 -8.01 7.00 -16.10
CA LEU A 9 -8.19 6.65 -14.69
C LEU A 9 -9.32 7.48 -14.07
N LEU A 10 -9.36 8.79 -14.33
CA LEU A 10 -10.41 9.68 -13.82
C LEU A 10 -11.80 9.28 -14.34
N SER A 11 -11.92 8.84 -15.59
CA SER A 11 -13.20 8.37 -16.14
C SER A 11 -13.75 7.12 -15.44
N LYS A 12 -12.89 6.25 -14.89
CA LYS A 12 -13.31 5.11 -14.05
C LYS A 12 -13.89 5.56 -12.70
N ILE A 13 -13.42 6.68 -12.15
CA ILE A 13 -13.94 7.25 -10.89
C ILE A 13 -15.26 8.00 -11.13
N ASN A 14 -15.39 8.65 -12.30
CA ASN A 14 -16.44 9.63 -12.57
C ASN A 14 -17.86 9.06 -12.67
N TRP A 15 -18.02 7.74 -12.65
CA TRP A 15 -19.35 7.11 -12.69
C TRP A 15 -20.20 7.38 -11.44
N ASP A 16 -19.59 7.60 -10.27
CA ASP A 16 -20.31 7.71 -8.99
C ASP A 16 -20.49 9.16 -8.48
N TYR A 17 -19.63 10.07 -8.92
CA TYR A 17 -19.68 11.46 -8.51
C TYR A 17 -19.68 12.32 -9.76
N ASN A 18 -20.74 13.11 -9.96
CA ASN A 18 -20.96 13.95 -11.14
C ASN A 18 -19.98 15.15 -11.22
N TYR A 19 -18.70 14.94 -10.93
CA TYR A 19 -17.65 15.96 -10.89
C TYR A 19 -17.04 16.14 -12.28
N SER A 20 -16.59 17.36 -12.59
CA SER A 20 -15.80 17.58 -13.78
C SER A 20 -14.37 17.04 -13.58
N GLU A 21 -13.74 16.49 -14.63
CA GLU A 21 -12.33 16.04 -14.58
C GLU A 21 -11.38 17.12 -14.02
N LYS A 22 -11.67 18.40 -14.31
CA LYS A 22 -10.92 19.55 -13.80
C LYS A 22 -11.07 19.73 -12.29
N GLU A 23 -12.25 19.47 -11.75
CA GLU A 23 -12.51 19.55 -10.31
C GLU A 23 -11.80 18.41 -9.59
N LEU A 24 -11.84 17.18 -10.13
CA LEU A 24 -11.10 16.03 -9.59
C LEU A 24 -9.59 16.30 -9.56
N LEU A 25 -9.03 16.83 -10.64
CA LEU A 25 -7.61 17.22 -10.68
C LEU A 25 -7.28 18.31 -9.66
N SER A 26 -8.17 19.29 -9.48
CA SER A 26 -7.99 20.33 -8.45
C SER A 26 -8.01 19.75 -7.04
N LEU A 27 -8.85 18.75 -6.78
CA LEU A 27 -8.96 18.07 -5.49
C LEU A 27 -7.73 17.22 -5.21
N ILE A 28 -7.14 16.57 -6.21
CA ILE A 28 -5.91 15.76 -6.08
C ILE A 28 -4.69 16.68 -5.85
N ASN A 29 -4.59 17.78 -6.60
CA ASN A 29 -3.46 18.71 -6.52
C ASN A 29 -3.41 19.55 -5.22
N LYS A 30 -4.53 19.68 -4.48
CA LYS A 30 -4.58 20.38 -3.18
C LYS A 30 -3.86 19.59 -2.08
N LYS A 31 -2.53 19.64 -2.07
CA LYS A 31 -1.70 19.06 -1.00
C LYS A 31 -2.12 19.64 0.36
N ASN A 32 -2.26 18.78 1.37
CA ASN A 32 -2.66 19.08 2.76
C ASN A 32 -4.15 19.40 3.05
N ASP A 33 -5.05 19.33 2.08
CA ASP A 33 -6.48 19.47 2.37
C ASP A 33 -7.10 18.12 2.78
N PHE A 34 -7.51 17.94 4.03
CA PHE A 34 -8.21 16.73 4.49
C PHE A 34 -9.75 16.85 4.35
N SER A 35 -10.21 17.58 3.33
CA SER A 35 -11.63 17.72 3.04
C SER A 35 -12.30 16.34 2.87
N ASN A 36 -13.51 16.20 3.39
CA ASN A 36 -14.25 14.94 3.33
C ASN A 36 -14.43 14.44 1.88
N GLN A 37 -14.53 15.35 0.91
CA GLN A 37 -14.60 15.02 -0.51
C GLN A 37 -13.31 14.35 -1.02
N ARG A 38 -12.13 14.89 -0.68
CA ARG A 38 -10.83 14.29 -1.04
C ARG A 38 -10.66 12.91 -0.40
N LEU A 39 -11.07 12.77 0.87
CA LEU A 39 -11.00 11.49 1.59
C LEU A 39 -11.90 10.43 0.94
N SER A 40 -13.14 10.79 0.59
CA SER A 40 -14.06 9.88 -0.12
C SER A 40 -13.52 9.47 -1.48
N LEU A 41 -12.95 10.41 -2.23
CA LEU A 41 -12.31 10.17 -3.53
C LEU A 41 -11.10 9.23 -3.37
N TYR A 42 -10.33 9.38 -2.31
CA TYR A 42 -9.20 8.50 -1.99
C TYR A 42 -9.65 7.09 -1.61
N ILE A 43 -10.72 6.94 -0.81
CA ILE A 43 -11.29 5.62 -0.49
C ILE A 43 -11.72 4.90 -1.77
N LYS A 44 -12.45 5.59 -2.66
CA LYS A 44 -12.81 5.00 -3.94
C LYS A 44 -11.63 4.68 -4.82
N SER A 45 -10.61 5.54 -4.83
CA SER A 45 -9.37 5.24 -5.55
C SER A 45 -8.73 3.93 -5.07
N LEU A 46 -8.72 3.68 -3.76
CA LEU A 46 -8.19 2.43 -3.20
C LEU A 46 -9.02 1.20 -3.60
N GLU A 47 -10.34 1.34 -3.70
CA GLU A 47 -11.23 0.23 -4.08
C GLU A 47 -11.20 -0.09 -5.58
N THR A 48 -10.98 0.92 -6.42
CA THR A 48 -11.08 0.80 -7.88
C THR A 48 -9.74 0.53 -8.56
N PHE A 49 -8.65 1.13 -8.07
CA PHE A 49 -7.36 1.08 -8.75
C PHE A 49 -6.39 0.07 -8.16
N THR A 50 -5.45 -0.34 -9.02
CA THR A 50 -4.24 -1.03 -8.58
C THR A 50 -3.27 -0.06 -7.89
N TRP A 51 -2.37 -0.60 -7.07
CA TRP A 51 -1.36 0.21 -6.36
C TRP A 51 -0.53 1.11 -7.30
N GLN A 52 -0.18 0.63 -8.48
CA GLN A 52 0.63 1.39 -9.45
C GLN A 52 -0.12 2.61 -10.00
N GLU A 53 -1.38 2.43 -10.38
CA GLU A 53 -2.25 3.50 -10.84
C GLU A 53 -2.47 4.54 -9.73
N LEU A 54 -2.64 4.08 -8.50
CA LEU A 54 -2.87 4.93 -7.33
C LEU A 54 -1.65 5.81 -7.02
N VAL A 55 -0.44 5.24 -7.05
CA VAL A 55 0.82 6.00 -6.91
C VAL A 55 1.01 6.97 -8.08
N SER A 56 0.63 6.59 -9.30
CA SER A 56 0.69 7.50 -10.44
C SER A 56 -0.27 8.69 -10.32
N LEU A 57 -1.42 8.50 -9.67
CA LEU A 57 -2.47 9.50 -9.57
C LEU A 57 -2.28 10.44 -8.36
N TRP A 58 -1.95 9.89 -7.20
CA TRP A 58 -1.81 10.65 -5.95
C TRP A 58 -0.36 10.99 -5.60
N GLY A 59 0.60 10.18 -6.07
CA GLY A 59 1.99 10.26 -5.64
C GLY A 59 2.24 9.48 -4.34
N LEU A 60 3.44 8.91 -4.21
CA LEU A 60 3.80 8.00 -3.11
C LEU A 60 3.69 8.66 -1.72
N GLU A 61 4.14 9.90 -1.59
CA GLU A 61 4.14 10.63 -0.31
C GLU A 61 2.72 10.94 0.17
N GLU A 62 1.87 11.44 -0.73
CA GLU A 62 0.46 11.73 -0.46
C GLU A 62 -0.31 10.47 -0.09
N CYS A 63 -0.06 9.34 -0.75
CA CYS A 63 -0.68 8.07 -0.38
C CYS A 63 -0.40 7.70 1.07
N ASN A 64 0.86 7.85 1.51
CA ASN A 64 1.26 7.50 2.87
C ASN A 64 0.64 8.46 3.92
N ASN A 65 0.54 9.74 3.58
CA ASN A 65 -0.07 10.76 4.43
C ASN A 65 -1.59 10.60 4.55
N LEU A 66 -2.27 10.27 3.44
CA LEU A 66 -3.72 10.13 3.39
C LEU A 66 -4.21 8.83 4.01
N TYR A 67 -3.40 7.76 4.02
CA TYR A 67 -3.78 6.46 4.56
C TYR A 67 -3.85 6.43 6.10
N THR A 68 -4.85 7.07 6.68
CA THR A 68 -5.08 7.13 8.13
C THR A 68 -6.07 6.05 8.59
N ASP A 69 -6.18 5.84 9.90
CA ASP A 69 -7.19 4.91 10.46
C ASP A 69 -8.62 5.26 10.04
N LYS A 70 -8.91 6.54 9.76
CA LYS A 70 -10.20 7.00 9.23
C LYS A 70 -10.46 6.41 7.85
N ILE A 71 -9.47 6.45 6.95
CA ILE A 71 -9.57 5.85 5.61
C ILE A 71 -9.65 4.33 5.71
N ARG A 72 -8.82 3.72 6.57
CA ARG A 72 -8.82 2.27 6.79
C ARG A 72 -10.21 1.76 7.20
N LYS A 73 -10.89 2.47 8.11
CA LYS A 73 -12.26 2.15 8.53
C LYS A 73 -13.30 2.39 7.44
N GLY A 74 -13.06 3.34 6.53
CA GLY A 74 -13.93 3.66 5.41
C GLY A 74 -13.90 2.64 4.26
N LEU A 75 -12.89 1.76 4.20
CA LEU A 75 -12.83 0.68 3.21
C LEU A 75 -13.89 -0.38 3.49
N PHE A 76 -14.68 -0.72 2.46
CA PHE A 76 -15.79 -1.67 2.58
C PHE A 76 -15.31 -3.13 2.72
N SER A 77 -14.27 -3.51 1.98
CA SER A 77 -13.77 -4.89 1.96
C SER A 77 -12.62 -5.13 2.93
N ASN A 78 -12.76 -6.13 3.80
CA ASN A 78 -11.68 -6.57 4.70
C ASN A 78 -10.44 -7.05 3.95
N LYS A 79 -10.61 -7.73 2.79
CA LYS A 79 -9.48 -8.19 1.97
C LYS A 79 -8.66 -7.02 1.41
N ILE A 80 -9.34 -5.98 0.94
CA ILE A 80 -8.69 -4.76 0.44
C ILE A 80 -7.97 -4.04 1.58
N ARG A 81 -8.59 -3.99 2.76
CA ARG A 81 -7.99 -3.42 3.96
C ARG A 81 -6.68 -4.12 4.33
N GLU A 82 -6.67 -5.45 4.40
CA GLU A 82 -5.48 -6.24 4.72
C GLU A 82 -4.35 -6.05 3.69
N GLN A 83 -4.71 -6.01 2.40
CA GLN A 83 -3.74 -5.80 1.32
C GLN A 83 -3.05 -4.44 1.46
N TYR A 84 -3.82 -3.36 1.60
CA TYR A 84 -3.25 -2.03 1.75
C TYR A 84 -2.57 -1.82 3.09
N ASP A 85 -3.07 -2.42 4.18
CA ASP A 85 -2.38 -2.44 5.47
C ASP A 85 -0.98 -3.03 5.31
N GLY A 86 -0.82 -4.13 4.58
CA GLY A 86 0.49 -4.72 4.28
C GLY A 86 1.41 -3.77 3.52
N ILE A 87 0.89 -3.10 2.48
CA ILE A 87 1.65 -2.14 1.66
C ILE A 87 2.06 -0.92 2.48
N PHE A 88 1.13 -0.30 3.20
CA PHE A 88 1.42 0.88 4.01
C PHE A 88 2.26 0.55 5.23
N ASN A 89 2.10 -0.63 5.85
CA ASN A 89 3.01 -1.10 6.88
C ASN A 89 4.42 -1.30 6.33
N LEU A 90 4.59 -1.81 5.10
CA LEU A 90 5.91 -1.92 4.46
C LEU A 90 6.52 -0.53 4.19
N LEU A 91 5.71 0.42 3.69
CA LEU A 91 6.15 1.79 3.39
C LEU A 91 6.51 2.58 4.65
N ARG A 92 5.77 2.39 5.74
CA ARG A 92 6.01 3.01 7.04
C ARG A 92 7.15 2.33 7.80
N ASN A 93 7.26 1.00 7.71
CA ASN A 93 8.42 0.24 8.17
C ASN A 93 9.59 0.29 7.17
N LYS A 94 9.82 1.44 6.53
CA LYS A 94 11.08 1.74 5.83
C LYS A 94 12.32 1.60 6.72
N THR A 95 12.14 1.44 8.04
CA THR A 95 13.07 0.69 8.87
C THR A 95 12.43 -0.66 9.20
N LEU A 96 12.85 -1.72 8.53
CA LEU A 96 12.76 -3.08 9.07
C LEU A 96 13.53 -3.07 10.40
N SER A 97 12.88 -2.68 11.49
CA SER A 97 13.29 -3.22 12.77
C SER A 97 12.91 -4.68 12.69
N TYR A 98 13.91 -5.52 12.48
CA TYR A 98 13.88 -6.97 12.35
C TYR A 98 13.30 -7.69 13.61
N THR A 99 12.59 -6.96 14.47
CA THR A 99 12.40 -7.24 15.90
C THR A 99 10.98 -7.67 16.28
N LYS A 100 10.11 -7.95 15.32
CA LYS A 100 8.78 -8.57 15.56
C LYS A 100 8.70 -10.04 15.15
N ARG A 101 9.82 -10.77 15.09
CA ARG A 101 9.77 -12.23 15.19
C ARG A 101 9.79 -12.60 16.67
N SER A 102 8.88 -13.48 17.10
CA SER A 102 8.93 -14.07 18.44
C SER A 102 10.34 -14.66 18.65
N PRO A 103 10.94 -14.59 19.85
CA PRO A 103 12.24 -15.24 20.11
C PRO A 103 12.26 -16.72 19.69
N GLU A 104 11.10 -17.39 19.72
CA GLU A 104 10.91 -18.76 19.23
C GLU A 104 11.17 -18.91 17.71
N ASP A 105 10.76 -17.92 16.90
CA ASP A 105 11.00 -17.94 15.45
C ASP A 105 12.48 -17.70 15.13
N LEU A 106 13.18 -16.93 15.96
CA LEU A 106 14.62 -16.70 15.83
C LEU A 106 15.43 -17.95 16.21
N GLU A 107 15.04 -18.65 17.27
CA GLU A 107 15.63 -19.95 17.65
C GLU A 107 15.43 -20.98 16.53
N LYS A 108 14.23 -21.04 15.95
CA LYS A 108 13.91 -21.95 14.84
C LYS A 108 14.69 -21.61 13.56
N PHE A 109 14.89 -20.33 13.27
CA PHE A 109 15.69 -19.90 12.12
C PHE A 109 17.19 -20.15 12.33
N LYS A 110 17.72 -19.84 13.53
CA LYS A 110 19.12 -20.13 13.89
C LYS A 110 19.39 -21.62 13.87
N SER A 111 18.50 -22.44 14.42
CA SER A 111 18.65 -23.90 14.39
C SER A 111 18.64 -24.40 12.95
N THR A 112 17.72 -23.94 12.09
CA THR A 112 17.66 -24.34 10.67
C THR A 112 18.95 -23.96 9.91
N LEU A 113 19.49 -22.76 10.11
CA LEU A 113 20.73 -22.33 9.46
C LEU A 113 21.96 -23.09 9.97
N LEU A 114 22.04 -23.33 11.28
CA LEU A 114 23.14 -24.08 11.89
C LEU A 114 23.08 -25.57 11.54
N PHE A 115 21.87 -26.15 11.42
CA PHE A 115 21.66 -27.54 11.00
C PHE A 115 22.13 -27.75 9.55
N ASN A 116 21.76 -26.84 8.66
CA ASN A 116 22.18 -26.89 7.26
C ASN A 116 23.68 -26.69 7.08
N ARG A 117 24.34 -25.87 7.92
CA ARG A 117 25.80 -25.75 7.91
C ARG A 117 26.49 -27.04 8.37
N ARG A 118 25.98 -27.68 9.44
CA ARG A 118 26.60 -28.86 10.06
C ARG A 118 26.40 -30.15 9.26
N ASN A 119 25.32 -30.24 8.48
CA ASN A 119 25.06 -31.39 7.60
C ASN A 119 25.79 -31.29 6.26
N ARG A 120 26.18 -30.09 5.83
CA ARG A 120 26.93 -29.90 4.58
C ARG A 120 28.36 -30.44 4.66
N THR A 121 28.97 -30.46 5.85
CA THR A 121 30.30 -31.06 6.08
C THR A 121 30.26 -32.58 6.24
N LYS A 122 29.09 -33.20 6.43
CA LYS A 122 28.97 -34.67 6.56
C LYS A 122 28.60 -35.39 5.25
N GLN A 123 28.19 -34.68 4.20
CA GLN A 123 27.86 -35.27 2.89
C GLN A 123 29.06 -35.41 1.94
N ARG A 124 30.29 -35.24 2.42
CA ARG A 124 31.51 -35.53 1.66
C ARG A 124 32.41 -36.50 2.41
N VAL A 125 31.93 -37.70 2.71
CA VAL A 125 32.82 -38.87 2.76
C VAL A 125 32.02 -40.12 2.40
N PHE A 126 32.52 -40.81 1.36
CA PHE A 126 32.12 -42.10 0.77
C PHE A 126 30.91 -42.11 -0.17
#